data_AF-A0A1I6T0P6-F1
#
_entry.id   AF-A0A1I6T0P6-F1
#
_cell.length_a   1.000
_cell.length_b   1.000
_cell.length_c   1.000
_cell.angle_alpha   90.00
_cell.angle_beta   90.00
_cell.angle_gamma   90.00
#
_symmetry.space_group_name_H-M   'P 1'
#
loop_
_entity.id
_entity.type
_entity.pdbx_description
1 polymer ?
#
loop_
_entity_poly.entity_id
_entity_poly.type
_entity_poly.pdbx_seq_one_letter_code
_entity_poly.pdbx_strand_id
1 'polypeptide(L)'
;MKKNLLCLIFILTSIITYAQEDRPAAYEVYEGYNYWGNNKGDTAYVFADVAYVRDYPSTSSVLLDSLTHGTMVTIISDGYNESIIRGFAAPWHEISYLKNGQIRKGFIWLGLLALGRHVDGQGNQFIHGFLRFEPPTSYGGGNEYLCEVKYLTPQQELIARQYYPVTRDGQNYSDSKLLPNMGLEGLQSIHRVGFHGEACGIPTTHYYLGWNGQNFVTMFSKTSVGDAGVYYYEEKILFPSEHHLDPTLIIKDIVEGEVIDYDAEELEYKETKRREKYTWDGKSVWQVLEMR
;
A
#
# COMPACT_ATOMS: atom_id res chain seq x y z
N MET A 1 -67.78 -3.27 31.58
CA MET A 1 -66.49 -2.57 31.80
C MET A 1 -65.28 -3.53 31.91
N LYS A 2 -65.27 -4.69 31.22
CA LYS A 2 -64.14 -5.66 31.29
C LYS A 2 -63.45 -5.97 29.95
N LYS A 3 -63.91 -5.38 28.83
CA LYS A 3 -63.31 -5.63 27.49
C LYS A 3 -62.27 -4.59 27.06
N ASN A 4 -62.21 -3.42 27.70
CA ASN A 4 -61.28 -2.35 27.31
C ASN A 4 -59.94 -2.37 28.07
N LEU A 5 -59.81 -3.22 29.10
CA LEU A 5 -58.57 -3.35 29.87
C LEU A 5 -57.54 -4.29 29.21
N LEU A 6 -58.00 -5.20 28.34
CA LEU A 6 -57.13 -6.18 27.68
C LEU A 6 -56.33 -5.57 26.51
N CYS A 7 -56.88 -4.57 25.82
CA CYS A 7 -56.19 -3.89 24.72
C CYS A 7 -55.08 -2.94 25.19
N LEU A 8 -55.13 -2.45 26.43
CA LEU A 8 -54.07 -1.55 26.94
C LEU A 8 -52.79 -2.33 27.32
N ILE A 9 -52.91 -3.61 27.67
CA ILE A 9 -51.76 -4.46 28.05
C ILE A 9 -50.98 -4.92 26.82
N PHE A 10 -51.62 -5.06 25.65
CA PHE A 10 -50.94 -5.43 24.41
C PHE A 10 -50.21 -4.27 23.71
N ILE A 11 -50.50 -3.02 24.09
CA ILE A 11 -49.84 -1.82 23.54
C ILE A 11 -48.66 -1.39 24.43
N LEU A 12 -48.63 -1.77 25.71
CA LEU A 12 -47.46 -1.52 26.57
C LEU A 12 -46.32 -2.55 26.39
N THR A 13 -46.60 -3.75 25.88
CA THR A 13 -45.54 -4.75 25.61
C THR A 13 -44.81 -4.53 24.28
N SER A 14 -45.39 -3.78 23.34
CA SER A 14 -44.76 -3.45 22.06
C SER A 14 -43.76 -2.28 22.13
N ILE A 15 -43.65 -1.61 23.28
CA ILE A 15 -42.69 -0.52 23.51
C ILE A 15 -41.39 -1.00 24.18
N ILE A 16 -41.28 -2.30 24.49
CA ILE A 16 -40.05 -2.90 25.05
C ILE A 16 -39.21 -3.56 23.95
N THR A 17 -39.69 -3.57 22.70
CA THR A 17 -38.93 -4.04 21.53
C THR A 17 -38.38 -2.87 20.72
N TYR A 18 -37.65 -1.97 21.38
CA TYR A 18 -36.77 -1.00 20.71
C TYR A 18 -35.48 -0.87 21.53
N ALA A 19 -34.63 -1.89 21.42
CA ALA A 19 -33.19 -1.82 21.67
C ALA A 19 -32.53 -3.16 21.30
N GLN A 20 -32.76 -3.64 20.07
CA GLN A 20 -31.61 -4.18 19.35
C GLN A 20 -31.01 -2.97 18.64
N GLU A 21 -30.33 -2.11 19.40
CA GLU A 21 -29.17 -1.47 18.80
C GLU A 21 -28.31 -2.62 18.32
N ASP A 22 -28.07 -2.67 17.01
CA ASP A 22 -26.95 -3.39 16.40
C ASP A 22 -25.67 -2.96 17.13
N ARG A 23 -25.44 -3.51 18.32
CA ARG A 23 -24.09 -3.58 18.87
C ARG A 23 -23.38 -4.48 17.88
N PRO A 24 -22.39 -3.98 17.11
CA PRO A 24 -21.57 -4.88 16.33
C PRO A 24 -21.05 -5.95 17.31
N ALA A 25 -21.02 -7.20 16.85
CA ALA A 25 -20.52 -8.30 17.65
C ALA A 25 -19.25 -7.84 18.40
N ALA A 26 -19.25 -8.04 19.72
CA ALA A 26 -18.15 -7.60 20.55
C ALA A 26 -16.85 -8.20 20.01
N TYR A 27 -15.97 -7.36 19.44
CA TYR A 27 -14.67 -7.75 18.87
C TYR A 27 -14.73 -8.98 17.96
N GLU A 28 -15.17 -8.82 16.72
CA GLU A 28 -14.99 -9.85 15.70
C GLU A 28 -13.53 -9.89 15.29
N VAL A 29 -12.85 -11.01 15.56
CA VAL A 29 -11.44 -11.20 15.20
C VAL A 29 -11.32 -11.28 13.69
N TYR A 30 -10.44 -10.46 13.12
CA TYR A 30 -10.08 -10.52 11.72
C TYR A 30 -9.04 -11.61 11.47
N GLU A 31 -9.42 -12.64 10.71
CA GLU A 31 -8.54 -13.76 10.35
C GLU A 31 -7.94 -13.63 8.94
N GLY A 32 -8.18 -12.51 8.25
CA GLY A 32 -7.71 -12.28 6.89
C GLY A 32 -6.24 -11.86 6.80
N TYR A 33 -5.64 -12.09 5.63
CA TYR A 33 -4.35 -11.50 5.29
C TYR A 33 -4.53 -10.04 4.89
N ASN A 34 -3.63 -9.18 5.34
CA ASN A 34 -3.58 -7.78 4.93
C ASN A 34 -2.14 -7.36 4.55
N TYR A 35 -2.03 -6.25 3.83
CA TYR A 35 -0.77 -5.75 3.29
C TYR A 35 0.26 -5.31 4.31
N TRP A 36 -0.17 -4.92 5.51
CA TRP A 36 0.73 -4.39 6.53
C TRP A 36 1.50 -5.51 7.23
N GLY A 37 0.94 -6.73 7.24
CA GLY A 37 1.55 -7.89 7.89
C GLY A 37 1.83 -7.69 9.39
N ASN A 38 1.19 -6.70 10.01
CA ASN A 38 1.45 -6.35 11.41
C ASN A 38 0.79 -7.34 12.36
N ASN A 39 1.56 -7.78 13.34
CA ASN A 39 1.14 -8.62 14.45
C ASN A 39 1.23 -7.86 15.78
N LYS A 40 0.62 -8.42 16.81
CA LYS A 40 0.77 -7.91 18.18
C LYS A 40 2.24 -7.87 18.58
N GLY A 41 2.69 -6.71 19.07
CA GLY A 41 4.08 -6.42 19.42
C GLY A 41 4.83 -5.64 18.34
N ASP A 42 4.32 -5.60 17.11
CA ASP A 42 5.00 -4.90 16.02
C ASP A 42 4.96 -3.39 16.20
N THR A 43 6.02 -2.75 15.72
CA THR A 43 6.09 -1.30 15.59
C THR A 43 5.57 -0.90 14.22
N ALA A 44 4.65 0.05 14.20
CA ALA A 44 4.11 0.65 12.98
C ALA A 44 4.22 2.17 13.04
N TYR A 45 3.99 2.82 11.91
CA TYR A 45 4.09 4.27 11.78
C TYR A 45 2.83 4.82 11.13
N VAL A 46 2.32 5.93 11.66
CA VAL A 46 1.18 6.62 11.07
C VAL A 46 1.54 7.13 9.68
N PHE A 47 0.71 6.82 8.69
CA PHE A 47 0.88 7.29 7.31
C PHE A 47 -0.07 8.43 6.97
N ALA A 48 -1.30 8.39 7.48
CA ALA A 48 -2.27 9.46 7.24
C ALA A 48 -1.76 10.80 7.80
N ASP A 49 -2.12 11.91 7.13
CA ASP A 49 -1.80 13.26 7.64
C ASP A 49 -2.35 13.45 9.05
N VAL A 50 -3.56 12.93 9.28
CA VAL A 50 -4.17 12.78 10.60
C VAL A 50 -4.77 11.38 10.70
N ALA A 51 -4.35 10.63 11.72
CA ALA A 51 -4.93 9.36 12.10
C ALA A 51 -5.70 9.48 13.41
N TYR A 52 -6.96 9.09 13.39
CA TYR A 52 -7.84 9.15 14.55
C TYR A 52 -7.71 7.89 15.40
N VAL A 53 -7.55 8.10 16.70
CA VAL A 53 -7.54 7.05 17.72
C VAL A 53 -8.88 7.03 18.43
N ARG A 54 -9.50 5.87 18.49
CA ARG A 54 -10.87 5.67 18.98
C ARG A 54 -10.89 4.81 20.24
N ASP A 55 -11.94 4.89 21.04
CA ASP A 55 -12.13 4.03 22.23
C ASP A 55 -12.63 2.62 21.89
N TYR A 56 -13.16 2.45 20.69
CA TYR A 56 -13.66 1.18 20.18
C TYR A 56 -13.34 1.04 18.67
N PRO A 57 -13.10 -0.17 18.13
CA PRO A 57 -12.80 -0.42 16.71
C PRO A 57 -14.01 -0.16 15.80
N SER A 58 -14.31 1.11 15.58
CA SER A 58 -15.40 1.60 14.72
C SER A 58 -15.15 3.07 14.35
N THR A 59 -15.72 3.52 13.23
CA THR A 59 -15.71 4.95 12.85
C THR A 59 -16.71 5.79 13.64
N SER A 60 -17.72 5.15 14.26
CA SER A 60 -18.77 5.82 15.03
C SER A 60 -18.47 5.94 16.52
N SER A 61 -17.39 5.32 17.00
CA SER A 61 -17.01 5.33 18.41
C SER A 61 -16.35 6.64 18.85
N VAL A 62 -16.14 6.82 20.15
CA VAL A 62 -15.64 8.07 20.72
C VAL A 62 -14.22 8.33 20.24
N LEU A 63 -13.97 9.54 19.76
CA LEU A 63 -12.63 9.99 19.40
C LEU A 63 -11.83 10.27 20.69
N LEU A 64 -10.77 9.50 20.91
CA LEU A 64 -9.87 9.69 22.04
C LEU A 64 -8.73 10.64 21.71
N ASP A 65 -8.17 10.51 20.51
CA ASP A 65 -7.00 11.27 20.12
C ASP A 65 -6.81 11.37 18.59
N SER A 66 -5.82 12.16 18.20
CA SER A 66 -5.29 12.20 16.83
C SER A 66 -3.77 12.19 16.82
N LEU A 67 -3.21 11.47 15.84
CA LEU A 67 -1.79 11.31 15.58
C LEU A 67 -1.48 11.82 14.17
N THR A 68 -0.27 12.34 13.95
CA THR A 68 0.17 12.82 12.64
C THR A 68 1.13 11.82 11.99
N HIS A 69 1.31 11.94 10.68
CA HIS A 69 2.24 11.12 9.90
C HIS A 69 3.63 11.01 10.57
N GLY A 70 4.24 9.83 10.48
CA GLY A 70 5.54 9.53 11.09
C GLY A 70 5.48 9.20 12.59
N THR A 71 4.34 9.39 13.25
CA THR A 71 4.18 8.97 14.65
C THR A 71 4.34 7.46 14.78
N MET A 72 5.27 7.03 15.63
CA MET A 72 5.50 5.63 15.96
C MET A 72 4.41 5.12 16.92
N VAL A 73 3.89 3.93 16.63
CA VAL A 73 2.91 3.22 17.47
C VAL A 73 3.31 1.76 17.63
N THR A 74 2.84 1.11 18.68
CA THR A 74 2.99 -0.34 18.87
C THR A 74 1.63 -1.00 18.77
N ILE A 75 1.49 -2.03 17.94
CA ILE A 75 0.29 -2.85 17.85
C ILE A 75 0.20 -3.72 19.11
N ILE A 76 -0.90 -3.66 19.85
CA ILE A 76 -1.05 -4.39 21.13
C ILE A 76 -2.21 -5.38 21.16
N SER A 77 -2.96 -5.51 20.06
CA SER A 77 -4.04 -6.48 19.89
C SER A 77 -3.98 -7.20 18.53
N ASP A 78 -4.80 -8.23 18.41
CA ASP A 78 -5.21 -8.79 17.11
C ASP A 78 -5.99 -7.74 16.30
N GLY A 79 -6.24 -8.06 15.03
CA GLY A 79 -7.12 -7.24 14.19
C GLY A 79 -8.58 -7.50 14.54
N TYR A 80 -9.39 -6.45 14.60
CA TYR A 80 -10.82 -6.53 14.89
C TYR A 80 -11.66 -5.78 13.86
N ASN A 81 -12.91 -6.23 13.69
CA ASN A 81 -14.00 -5.50 13.01
C ASN A 81 -13.58 -4.89 11.67
N GLU A 82 -13.36 -5.70 10.63
CA GLU A 82 -12.99 -5.18 9.32
C GLU A 82 -13.94 -4.05 8.88
N SER A 83 -13.36 -2.93 8.45
CA SER A 83 -14.10 -1.76 8.00
C SER A 83 -13.59 -1.30 6.65
N ILE A 84 -14.52 -0.91 5.77
CA ILE A 84 -14.19 -0.30 4.48
C ILE A 84 -14.11 1.21 4.67
N ILE A 85 -12.90 1.75 4.58
CA ILE A 85 -12.62 3.19 4.66
C ILE A 85 -11.71 3.54 3.48
N ARG A 86 -11.89 4.73 2.89
CA ARG A 86 -11.14 5.15 1.67
C ARG A 86 -11.25 4.14 0.51
N GLY A 87 -12.36 3.39 0.46
CA GLY A 87 -12.67 2.43 -0.60
C GLY A 87 -11.99 1.06 -0.46
N PHE A 88 -11.24 0.79 0.61
CA PHE A 88 -10.64 -0.52 0.83
C PHE A 88 -10.86 -1.03 2.24
N ALA A 89 -10.82 -2.35 2.40
CA ALA A 89 -11.02 -3.02 3.67
C ALA A 89 -9.71 -3.08 4.48
N ALA A 90 -9.78 -2.81 5.78
CA ALA A 90 -8.71 -3.13 6.72
C ALA A 90 -9.30 -3.31 8.14
N PRO A 91 -8.63 -4.09 9.01
CA PRO A 91 -9.04 -4.25 10.39
C PRO A 91 -8.67 -3.04 11.26
N TRP A 92 -9.18 -3.01 12.48
CA TRP A 92 -8.74 -2.12 13.54
C TRP A 92 -7.80 -2.86 14.48
N HIS A 93 -6.78 -2.17 14.98
CA HIS A 93 -5.94 -2.67 16.06
C HIS A 93 -5.97 -1.71 17.23
N GLU A 94 -5.95 -2.24 18.45
CA GLU A 94 -5.54 -1.46 19.60
C GLU A 94 -4.04 -1.17 19.49
N ILE A 95 -3.68 0.09 19.73
CA ILE A 95 -2.30 0.58 19.69
C ILE A 95 -1.92 1.22 21.02
N SER A 96 -0.63 1.17 21.30
CA SER A 96 0.04 1.96 22.33
C SER A 96 0.91 3.03 21.67
N TYR A 97 0.90 4.25 22.19
CA TYR A 97 1.72 5.35 21.66
C TYR A 97 2.10 6.35 22.76
N LEU A 98 3.22 7.04 22.55
CA LEU A 98 3.70 8.08 23.46
C LEU A 98 3.14 9.43 23.02
N LYS A 99 2.48 10.15 23.94
CA LYS A 99 2.06 11.53 23.72
C LYS A 99 2.31 12.36 24.97
N ASN A 100 3.04 13.48 24.83
CA ASN A 100 3.40 14.36 25.93
C ASN A 100 4.04 13.62 27.12
N GLY A 101 4.90 12.64 26.85
CA GLY A 101 5.58 11.83 27.87
C GLY A 101 4.72 10.74 28.53
N GLN A 102 3.46 10.56 28.11
CA GLN A 102 2.56 9.55 28.65
C GLN A 102 2.23 8.49 27.61
N ILE A 103 2.20 7.22 28.03
CA ILE A 103 1.71 6.12 27.20
C ILE A 103 0.18 6.19 27.18
N ARG A 104 -0.38 6.26 25.97
CA ARG A 104 -1.81 6.23 25.69
C ARG A 104 -2.16 5.00 24.87
N LYS A 105 -3.44 4.62 24.90
CA LYS A 105 -3.99 3.50 24.16
C LYS A 105 -5.29 3.86 23.45
N GLY A 106 -5.63 3.09 22.43
CA GLY A 106 -6.90 3.15 21.73
C GLY A 106 -6.82 2.44 20.39
N PHE A 107 -7.91 2.41 19.65
CA PHE A 107 -8.02 1.71 18.38
C PHE A 107 -7.71 2.62 17.20
N ILE A 108 -6.95 2.09 16.24
CA ILE A 108 -6.66 2.73 14.96
C ILE A 108 -7.07 1.78 13.83
N TRP A 109 -7.65 2.33 12.77
CA TRP A 109 -7.89 1.58 11.56
C TRP A 109 -6.58 1.37 10.81
N LEU A 110 -6.23 0.12 10.49
CA LEU A 110 -4.91 -0.27 9.98
C LEU A 110 -4.56 0.47 8.68
N GLY A 111 -5.56 0.81 7.87
CA GLY A 111 -5.40 1.61 6.65
C GLY A 111 -4.88 3.03 6.83
N LEU A 112 -4.72 3.52 8.07
CA LEU A 112 -4.07 4.80 8.39
C LEU A 112 -2.56 4.66 8.68
N LEU A 113 -2.04 3.44 8.77
CA LEU A 113 -0.63 3.15 9.01
C LEU A 113 0.14 2.96 7.69
N ALA A 114 1.45 3.15 7.73
CA ALA A 114 2.32 2.96 6.57
C ALA A 114 2.46 1.49 6.22
N LEU A 115 2.51 1.19 4.92
CA LEU A 115 2.88 -0.13 4.39
C LEU A 115 4.38 -0.41 4.60
N GLY A 116 5.20 0.65 4.56
CA GLY A 116 6.60 0.52 4.86
C GLY A 116 7.30 1.86 5.06
N ARG A 117 8.49 1.78 5.65
CA ARG A 117 9.32 2.91 6.03
C ARG A 117 10.78 2.64 5.72
N HIS A 118 11.48 3.64 5.18
CA HIS A 118 12.93 3.68 5.07
C HIS A 118 13.48 4.95 5.70
N VAL A 119 14.69 4.90 6.22
CA VAL A 119 15.39 6.03 6.84
C VAL A 119 16.69 6.25 6.09
N ASP A 120 16.95 7.48 5.66
CA ASP A 120 18.20 7.83 4.99
C ASP A 120 19.34 8.11 6.00
N GLY A 121 20.54 8.37 5.49
CA GLY A 121 21.72 8.64 6.33
C GLY A 121 21.62 9.91 7.19
N GLN A 122 20.64 10.77 6.97
CA GLN A 122 20.38 11.98 7.76
C GLN A 122 19.24 11.79 8.77
N GLY A 123 18.61 10.62 8.79
CA GLY A 123 17.47 10.31 9.65
C GLY A 123 16.12 10.75 9.09
N ASN A 124 16.08 11.27 7.85
CA ASN A 124 14.81 11.56 7.18
C ASN A 124 14.14 10.26 6.76
N GLN A 125 12.82 10.28 6.62
CA GLN A 125 12.00 9.09 6.52
C GLN A 125 11.22 9.11 5.21
N PHE A 126 11.30 8.02 4.45
CA PHE A 126 10.38 7.69 3.38
C PHE A 126 9.30 6.79 3.95
N ILE A 127 8.05 7.24 4.00
CA ILE A 127 6.90 6.40 4.36
C ILE A 127 5.94 6.32 3.19
N HIS A 128 5.36 5.15 2.95
CA HIS A 128 4.39 4.98 1.88
C HIS A 128 3.20 4.14 2.32
N GLY A 129 2.08 4.30 1.62
CA GLY A 129 0.84 3.58 1.92
C GLY A 129 -0.28 3.88 0.94
N PHE A 130 -1.42 3.24 1.17
CA PHE A 130 -2.64 3.43 0.38
C PHE A 130 -3.36 4.72 0.79
N LEU A 131 -3.56 5.64 -0.15
CA LEU A 131 -4.39 6.82 0.08
C LEU A 131 -5.87 6.47 -0.06
N ARG A 132 -6.25 5.79 -1.15
CA ARG A 132 -7.62 5.32 -1.42
C ARG A 132 -7.65 4.30 -2.56
N PHE A 133 -8.72 3.54 -2.61
CA PHE A 133 -9.10 2.73 -3.77
C PHE A 133 -9.94 3.56 -4.74
N GLU A 134 -9.67 3.41 -6.03
CA GLU A 134 -10.37 4.04 -7.14
C GLU A 134 -10.99 2.93 -8.00
N PRO A 135 -12.32 2.73 -7.91
CA PRO A 135 -12.97 1.64 -8.65
C PRO A 135 -12.95 1.89 -10.16
N PRO A 136 -13.02 0.82 -10.98
CA PRO A 136 -13.14 0.93 -12.43
C PRO A 136 -14.29 1.85 -12.84
N THR A 137 -14.09 2.66 -13.88
CA THR A 137 -15.14 3.51 -14.43
C THR A 137 -15.76 2.89 -15.68
N SER A 138 -16.94 3.36 -16.09
CA SER A 138 -17.58 2.96 -17.34
C SER A 138 -16.77 3.32 -18.59
N TYR A 139 -15.75 4.17 -18.47
CA TYR A 139 -14.85 4.58 -19.55
C TYR A 139 -13.52 3.79 -19.53
N GLY A 140 -13.40 2.79 -18.67
CA GLY A 140 -12.18 2.02 -18.42
C GLY A 140 -11.54 2.33 -17.07
N GLY A 141 -10.41 1.67 -16.80
CA GLY A 141 -9.68 1.71 -15.53
C GLY A 141 -9.64 0.34 -14.86
N GLY A 142 -8.49 0.01 -14.25
CA GLY A 142 -8.34 -1.22 -13.47
C GLY A 142 -8.82 -1.06 -12.03
N ASN A 143 -8.67 -2.10 -11.22
CA ASN A 143 -8.76 -1.98 -9.76
C ASN A 143 -7.53 -1.21 -9.26
N GLU A 144 -7.65 0.12 -9.21
CA GLU A 144 -6.53 1.01 -8.92
C GLU A 144 -6.53 1.47 -7.47
N TYR A 145 -5.34 1.48 -6.88
CA TYR A 145 -5.09 2.10 -5.59
C TYR A 145 -4.23 3.33 -5.84
N LEU A 146 -4.72 4.50 -5.43
CA LEU A 146 -3.88 5.67 -5.35
C LEU A 146 -2.98 5.52 -4.12
N CYS A 147 -1.69 5.31 -4.36
CA CYS A 147 -0.68 5.26 -3.31
C CYS A 147 -0.02 6.63 -3.15
N GLU A 148 0.59 6.84 -1.99
CA GLU A 148 1.37 8.04 -1.69
C GLU A 148 2.68 7.63 -1.02
N VAL A 149 3.76 8.34 -1.37
CA VAL A 149 5.00 8.37 -0.59
C VAL A 149 5.16 9.76 0.03
N LYS A 150 5.64 9.83 1.27
CA LYS A 150 5.99 11.06 1.99
C LYS A 150 7.47 11.03 2.38
N TYR A 151 8.12 12.18 2.27
CA TYR A 151 9.45 12.43 2.81
C TYR A 151 9.34 13.32 4.04
N LEU A 152 9.75 12.79 5.19
CA LEU A 152 9.63 13.44 6.49
C LEU A 152 10.99 13.72 7.12
N THR A 153 11.14 14.81 7.85
CA THR A 153 12.33 15.06 8.69
C THR A 153 12.39 14.08 9.87
N PRO A 154 13.51 14.02 10.63
CA PRO A 154 13.57 13.27 11.88
C PRO A 154 12.52 13.74 12.90
N GLN A 155 12.12 15.01 12.83
CA GLN A 155 11.07 15.63 13.65
C GLN A 155 9.66 15.41 13.09
N GLN A 156 9.52 14.55 12.06
CA GLN A 156 8.26 14.19 11.41
C GLN A 156 7.59 15.34 10.63
N GLU A 157 8.33 16.39 10.30
CA GLU A 157 7.82 17.46 9.43
C GLU A 157 7.77 16.97 7.98
N LEU A 158 6.66 17.22 7.29
CA LEU A 158 6.51 16.84 5.89
C LEU A 158 7.23 17.82 4.98
N ILE A 159 8.20 17.32 4.20
CA ILE A 159 8.93 18.10 3.21
C ILE A 159 8.29 17.97 1.83
N ALA A 160 7.98 16.73 1.42
CA ALA A 160 7.42 16.45 0.10
C ALA A 160 6.55 15.20 0.12
N ARG A 161 5.65 15.10 -0.85
CA ARG A 161 4.82 13.91 -1.10
C ARG A 161 4.65 13.68 -2.60
N GLN A 162 4.40 12.44 -2.99
CA GLN A 162 4.07 12.08 -4.37
C GLN A 162 3.03 10.98 -4.41
N TYR A 163 2.07 11.13 -5.32
CA TYR A 163 1.06 10.13 -5.59
C TYR A 163 1.44 9.27 -6.79
N TYR A 164 1.14 7.98 -6.73
CA TYR A 164 1.35 7.07 -7.83
C TYR A 164 0.23 6.02 -7.86
N PRO A 165 -0.41 5.79 -9.01
CA PRO A 165 -1.43 4.75 -9.14
C PRO A 165 -0.77 3.38 -9.13
N VAL A 166 -1.43 2.42 -8.48
CA VAL A 166 -1.04 1.01 -8.44
C VAL A 166 -2.23 0.19 -8.89
N THR A 167 -2.12 -0.47 -10.03
CA THR A 167 -3.10 -1.47 -10.44
C THR A 167 -2.87 -2.73 -9.62
N ARG A 168 -3.95 -3.25 -9.02
CA ARG A 168 -3.93 -4.52 -8.30
C ARG A 168 -4.65 -5.61 -9.09
N ASP A 169 -3.95 -6.71 -9.26
CA ASP A 169 -4.39 -7.94 -9.90
C ASP A 169 -3.87 -9.14 -9.09
N GLY A 170 -4.50 -9.40 -7.94
CA GLY A 170 -4.16 -10.54 -7.08
C GLY A 170 -2.97 -10.34 -6.12
N GLN A 171 -2.19 -9.25 -6.23
CA GLN A 171 -1.13 -8.98 -5.24
C GLN A 171 -1.73 -8.85 -3.84
N ASN A 172 -1.00 -9.33 -2.83
CA ASN A 172 -1.40 -9.33 -1.41
C ASN A 172 -0.27 -8.87 -0.47
N TYR A 173 0.93 -8.64 -0.99
CA TYR A 173 2.11 -8.24 -0.21
C TYR A 173 2.77 -7.01 -0.82
N SER A 174 3.38 -6.17 0.03
CA SER A 174 4.20 -5.04 -0.41
C SER A 174 5.55 -4.99 0.29
N ASP A 175 6.59 -4.63 -0.45
CA ASP A 175 7.91 -4.32 0.09
C ASP A 175 8.39 -2.95 -0.41
N SER A 176 9.50 -2.47 0.15
CA SER A 176 10.18 -1.31 -0.40
C SER A 176 11.68 -1.37 -0.17
N LYS A 177 12.43 -0.65 -1.01
CA LYS A 177 13.88 -0.47 -0.88
C LYS A 177 14.25 0.97 -1.17
N LEU A 178 15.20 1.50 -0.41
CA LEU A 178 15.87 2.76 -0.72
C LEU A 178 17.17 2.46 -1.47
N LEU A 179 17.17 2.74 -2.77
CA LEU A 179 18.34 2.60 -3.64
C LEU A 179 19.15 3.92 -3.63
N PRO A 180 20.47 3.89 -3.91
CA PRO A 180 21.23 5.11 -4.18
C PRO A 180 20.74 5.78 -5.47
N ASN A 181 21.42 6.84 -5.92
CA ASN A 181 21.07 7.55 -7.14
C ASN A 181 21.24 6.74 -8.44
N MET A 182 21.83 5.54 -8.36
CA MET A 182 22.05 4.63 -9.49
C MET A 182 22.78 5.26 -10.69
N GLY A 183 23.66 6.24 -10.43
CA GLY A 183 24.40 6.95 -11.46
C GLY A 183 23.60 8.04 -12.20
N LEU A 184 22.37 8.34 -11.76
CA LEU A 184 21.56 9.44 -12.30
C LEU A 184 21.92 10.73 -11.56
N GLU A 185 22.53 11.67 -12.27
CA GLU A 185 22.92 12.97 -11.72
C GLU A 185 21.71 13.76 -11.21
N GLY A 186 21.85 14.46 -10.08
CA GLY A 186 20.78 15.24 -9.47
C GLY A 186 19.80 14.43 -8.61
N LEU A 187 19.82 13.10 -8.68
CA LEU A 187 19.13 12.25 -7.69
C LEU A 187 20.02 11.99 -6.48
N GLN A 188 19.41 11.95 -5.31
CA GLN A 188 20.04 11.50 -4.07
C GLN A 188 19.78 10.00 -3.85
N SER A 189 18.55 9.56 -4.09
CA SER A 189 18.11 8.19 -3.87
C SER A 189 16.89 7.86 -4.73
N ILE A 190 16.57 6.57 -4.80
CA ILE A 190 15.35 6.08 -5.45
C ILE A 190 14.59 5.19 -4.47
N HIS A 191 13.37 5.61 -4.10
CA HIS A 191 12.47 4.79 -3.30
C HIS A 191 11.70 3.85 -4.22
N ARG A 192 12.00 2.56 -4.14
CA ARG A 192 11.34 1.51 -4.93
C ARG A 192 10.30 0.80 -4.07
N VAL A 193 9.05 0.74 -4.51
CA VAL A 193 7.96 0.02 -3.83
C VAL A 193 7.53 -1.15 -4.70
N GLY A 194 7.54 -2.37 -4.15
CA GLY A 194 7.09 -3.58 -4.82
C GLY A 194 5.73 -4.04 -4.30
N PHE A 195 4.88 -4.50 -5.21
CA PHE A 195 3.64 -5.22 -4.90
C PHE A 195 3.76 -6.62 -5.50
N HIS A 196 3.51 -7.64 -4.69
CA HIS A 196 3.81 -9.03 -5.01
C HIS A 196 2.57 -9.91 -4.84
N GLY A 197 2.51 -10.99 -5.62
CA GLY A 197 1.61 -12.10 -5.37
C GLY A 197 2.38 -13.39 -5.17
N GLU A 198 1.82 -14.29 -4.39
CA GLU A 198 2.47 -15.55 -4.00
C GLU A 198 2.02 -16.75 -4.86
N ALA A 199 1.29 -16.51 -5.96
CA ALA A 199 0.74 -17.54 -6.82
C ALA A 199 1.16 -17.36 -8.29
N CYS A 200 1.16 -18.48 -9.02
CA CYS A 200 1.38 -18.50 -10.47
C CYS A 200 0.39 -17.58 -11.18
N GLY A 201 0.86 -16.87 -12.20
CA GLY A 201 0.06 -15.91 -12.96
C GLY A 201 -0.18 -14.57 -12.28
N ILE A 202 0.22 -14.37 -11.01
CA ILE A 202 0.11 -13.07 -10.34
C ILE A 202 1.38 -12.25 -10.56
N PRO A 203 1.31 -11.04 -11.15
CA PRO A 203 2.49 -10.24 -11.39
C PRO A 203 3.06 -9.63 -10.11
N THR A 204 4.37 -9.51 -10.08
CA THR A 204 5.09 -8.61 -9.16
C THR A 204 5.46 -7.33 -9.91
N THR A 205 5.00 -6.19 -9.39
CA THR A 205 5.24 -4.87 -9.99
C THR A 205 5.99 -3.97 -9.02
N HIS A 206 7.10 -3.40 -9.48
CA HIS A 206 7.87 -2.42 -8.73
C HIS A 206 7.71 -1.02 -9.33
N TYR A 207 7.46 -0.03 -8.50
CA TYR A 207 7.34 1.38 -8.85
C TYR A 207 8.57 2.15 -8.33
N TYR A 208 9.16 3.01 -9.17
CA TYR A 208 10.37 3.76 -8.84
C TYR A 208 10.06 5.24 -8.69
N LEU A 209 10.42 5.80 -7.53
CA LEU A 209 10.20 7.20 -7.18
C LEU A 209 11.56 7.81 -6.81
N GLY A 210 12.12 8.62 -7.70
CA GLY A 210 13.38 9.32 -7.47
C GLY A 210 13.21 10.44 -6.44
N TRP A 211 14.22 10.68 -5.61
CA TRP A 211 14.30 11.83 -4.71
C TRP A 211 15.49 12.70 -5.09
N ASN A 212 15.26 13.96 -5.44
CA ASN A 212 16.32 14.89 -5.85
C ASN A 212 16.79 15.83 -4.71
N GLY A 213 16.32 15.60 -3.48
CA GLY A 213 16.60 16.47 -2.34
C GLY A 213 15.53 17.53 -2.06
N GLN A 214 14.61 17.76 -3.00
CA GLN A 214 13.55 18.74 -2.86
C GLN A 214 12.17 18.18 -3.20
N ASN A 215 12.07 17.40 -4.28
CA ASN A 215 10.84 16.82 -4.78
C ASN A 215 11.05 15.36 -5.18
N PHE A 216 9.95 14.64 -5.22
CA PHE A 216 9.90 13.33 -5.85
C PHE A 216 9.83 13.47 -7.38
N VAL A 217 10.40 12.49 -8.06
CA VAL A 217 10.32 12.32 -9.52
C VAL A 217 9.72 10.96 -9.80
N THR A 218 8.52 10.92 -10.38
CA THR A 218 7.94 9.67 -10.88
C THR A 218 8.78 9.15 -12.03
N MET A 219 9.19 7.89 -11.94
CA MET A 219 9.97 7.23 -12.97
C MET A 219 9.09 6.19 -13.69
N PHE A 220 9.67 5.06 -14.04
CA PHE A 220 8.98 3.90 -14.62
C PHE A 220 8.58 2.90 -13.53
N SER A 221 7.76 1.93 -13.92
CA SER A 221 7.60 0.66 -13.20
C SER A 221 8.34 -0.46 -13.91
N LYS A 222 8.54 -1.58 -13.21
CA LYS A 222 8.89 -2.85 -13.83
C LYS A 222 8.01 -3.99 -13.34
N THR A 223 7.67 -4.91 -14.23
CA THR A 223 6.80 -6.06 -13.92
C THR A 223 7.49 -7.39 -14.21
N SER A 224 7.16 -8.41 -13.42
CA SER A 224 7.52 -9.80 -13.72
C SER A 224 6.37 -10.73 -13.33
N VAL A 225 6.08 -11.73 -14.15
CA VAL A 225 5.09 -12.78 -13.86
C VAL A 225 5.57 -14.11 -14.44
N GLY A 226 5.24 -15.21 -13.77
CA GLY A 226 5.46 -16.55 -14.29
C GLY A 226 4.24 -17.41 -14.00
N ASP A 227 3.94 -18.32 -14.90
CA ASP A 227 2.83 -19.26 -14.80
C ASP A 227 3.35 -20.69 -14.92
N ALA A 228 3.72 -21.30 -13.78
CA ALA A 228 4.04 -22.73 -13.63
C ALA A 228 4.91 -23.38 -14.73
N GLY A 229 5.84 -22.63 -15.34
CA GLY A 229 6.69 -23.12 -16.43
C GLY A 229 6.04 -23.08 -17.82
N VAL A 230 4.77 -22.68 -17.94
CA VAL A 230 4.05 -22.47 -19.19
C VAL A 230 4.44 -21.14 -19.84
N TYR A 231 4.44 -20.09 -19.03
CA TYR A 231 4.65 -18.72 -19.48
C TYR A 231 5.53 -17.96 -18.49
N TYR A 232 6.32 -17.04 -19.00
CA TYR A 232 6.96 -16.03 -18.17
C TYR A 232 7.11 -14.71 -18.91
N TYR A 233 7.10 -13.64 -18.12
CA TYR A 233 7.36 -12.28 -18.55
C TYR A 233 8.27 -11.61 -17.51
N GLU A 234 9.39 -11.06 -17.94
CA GLU A 234 10.34 -10.39 -17.06
C GLU A 234 10.80 -9.05 -17.64
N GLU A 235 10.65 -8.00 -16.84
CA GLU A 235 11.30 -6.71 -17.07
C GLU A 235 12.50 -6.50 -16.14
N LYS A 236 13.66 -6.26 -16.75
CA LYS A 236 14.89 -5.90 -16.07
C LYS A 236 15.24 -4.45 -16.38
N ILE A 237 15.42 -3.65 -15.32
CA ILE A 237 15.95 -2.29 -15.42
C ILE A 237 17.46 -2.34 -15.25
N LEU A 238 18.17 -1.65 -16.13
CA LEU A 238 19.59 -1.37 -16.02
C LEU A 238 19.77 0.14 -15.94
N PHE A 239 20.29 0.60 -14.81
CA PHE A 239 20.64 1.99 -14.56
C PHE A 239 22.05 2.34 -15.08
N PRO A 240 22.38 3.63 -15.20
CA PRO A 240 23.73 4.09 -15.58
C PRO A 240 24.87 3.44 -14.80
N SER A 241 24.72 3.31 -13.48
CA SER A 241 25.73 2.69 -12.62
C SER A 241 25.92 1.20 -12.86
N GLU A 242 25.03 0.55 -13.59
CA GLU A 242 25.03 -0.90 -13.83
C GLU A 242 25.49 -1.24 -15.26
N HIS A 243 25.10 -0.46 -16.27
CA HIS A 243 25.49 -0.74 -17.66
C HIS A 243 26.71 0.06 -18.14
N HIS A 244 27.12 1.12 -17.43
CA HIS A 244 28.32 1.92 -17.73
C HIS A 244 28.38 2.48 -19.17
N LEU A 245 27.24 2.88 -19.73
CA LEU A 245 27.12 3.53 -21.04
C LEU A 245 26.92 5.04 -20.84
N ASP A 246 26.00 5.66 -21.59
CA ASP A 246 25.60 7.05 -21.38
C ASP A 246 24.94 7.25 -20.00
N PRO A 247 25.36 8.25 -19.20
CA PRO A 247 24.85 8.46 -17.83
C PRO A 247 23.39 8.97 -17.78
N THR A 248 22.84 9.39 -18.92
CA THR A 248 21.44 9.79 -19.07
C THR A 248 20.53 8.64 -19.49
N LEU A 249 21.10 7.49 -19.88
CA LEU A 249 20.35 6.36 -20.40
C LEU A 249 19.90 5.43 -19.27
N ILE A 250 18.64 5.00 -19.31
CA ILE A 250 18.13 3.86 -18.54
C ILE A 250 17.58 2.86 -19.53
N ILE A 251 17.92 1.58 -19.34
CA ILE A 251 17.49 0.50 -20.23
C ILE A 251 16.48 -0.38 -19.50
N LYS A 252 15.38 -0.72 -20.16
CA LYS A 252 14.47 -1.77 -19.76
C LYS A 252 14.56 -2.91 -20.77
N ASP A 253 15.14 -4.02 -20.35
CA ASP A 253 15.14 -5.27 -21.10
C ASP A 253 13.90 -6.08 -20.74
N ILE A 254 13.21 -6.58 -21.76
CA ILE A 254 11.96 -7.30 -21.64
C ILE A 254 12.14 -8.66 -22.31
N VAL A 255 11.88 -9.72 -21.56
CA VAL A 255 11.85 -11.09 -22.07
C VAL A 255 10.50 -11.69 -21.79
N GLU A 256 9.90 -12.27 -22.83
CA GLU A 256 8.65 -13.02 -22.76
C GLU A 256 8.91 -14.40 -23.35
N GLY A 257 8.48 -15.44 -22.65
CA GLY A 257 8.62 -16.83 -23.10
C GLY A 257 7.34 -17.61 -22.90
N GLU A 258 6.99 -18.39 -23.91
CA GLU A 258 5.89 -19.38 -23.86
C GLU A 258 6.47 -20.75 -24.23
N VAL A 259 6.05 -21.78 -23.49
CA VAL A 259 6.49 -23.16 -23.75
C VAL A 259 6.03 -23.62 -25.14
N ILE A 260 6.92 -24.30 -25.87
CA ILE A 260 6.63 -24.80 -27.22
C ILE A 260 5.80 -26.09 -27.16
N ASP A 261 6.15 -26.97 -26.22
CA ASP A 261 5.48 -28.25 -25.97
C ASP A 261 5.36 -28.49 -24.46
N TYR A 262 4.12 -28.62 -23.99
CA TYR A 262 3.78 -28.77 -22.58
C TYR A 262 4.06 -30.18 -22.05
N ASP A 263 4.15 -31.17 -22.95
CA ASP A 263 4.32 -32.58 -22.59
C ASP A 263 5.79 -33.04 -22.67
N ALA A 264 6.71 -32.14 -23.04
CA ALA A 264 8.14 -32.44 -23.15
C ALA A 264 8.78 -32.68 -21.76
N GLU A 265 9.70 -33.65 -21.67
CA GLU A 265 10.46 -33.94 -20.44
C GLU A 265 11.34 -32.74 -20.01
N GLU A 266 11.84 -31.99 -20.98
CA GLU A 266 12.54 -30.71 -20.78
C GLU A 266 11.77 -29.61 -21.52
N LEU A 267 11.33 -28.59 -20.78
CA LEU A 267 10.54 -27.49 -21.34
C LEU A 267 11.42 -26.58 -22.19
N GLU A 268 11.05 -26.43 -23.47
CA GLU A 268 11.65 -25.45 -24.38
C GLU A 268 10.71 -24.26 -24.59
N TYR A 269 11.29 -23.05 -24.71
CA TYR A 269 10.53 -21.81 -24.79
C TYR A 269 10.74 -21.08 -26.11
N LYS A 270 9.65 -20.55 -26.66
CA LYS A 270 9.70 -19.54 -27.71
C LYS A 270 9.82 -18.16 -27.07
N GLU A 271 11.02 -17.59 -27.11
CA GLU A 271 11.29 -16.28 -26.49
C GLU A 271 11.13 -15.11 -27.47
N THR A 272 10.50 -14.03 -26.99
CA THR A 272 10.54 -12.71 -27.59
C THR A 272 11.32 -11.77 -26.70
N LYS A 273 12.25 -11.00 -27.29
CA LYS A 273 13.09 -10.03 -26.58
C LYS A 273 12.83 -8.63 -27.11
N ARG A 274 12.53 -7.70 -26.22
CA ARG A 274 12.35 -6.27 -26.53
C ARG A 274 13.23 -5.43 -25.60
N ARG A 275 13.67 -4.28 -26.10
CA ARG A 275 14.40 -3.29 -25.33
C ARG A 275 13.70 -1.95 -25.43
N GLU A 276 13.39 -1.36 -24.29
CA GLU A 276 12.91 0.01 -24.16
C GLU A 276 14.03 0.86 -23.56
N LYS A 277 14.12 2.11 -24.01
CA LYS A 277 15.11 3.08 -23.53
C LYS A 277 14.39 4.27 -22.93
N TYR A 278 14.92 4.76 -21.83
CA TYR A 278 14.49 5.99 -21.21
C TYR A 278 15.68 6.94 -21.09
N THR A 279 15.40 8.24 -21.19
CA THR A 279 16.40 9.30 -21.03
C THR A 279 16.10 10.11 -19.77
N TRP A 280 17.16 10.40 -19.02
CA TRP A 280 17.18 11.24 -17.84
C TRP A 280 17.78 12.61 -18.17
N ASP A 281 17.04 13.68 -17.93
CA ASP A 281 17.48 15.05 -18.22
C ASP A 281 18.00 15.81 -16.97
N GLY A 282 18.19 15.12 -15.84
CA GLY A 282 18.51 15.73 -14.55
C GLY A 282 17.27 16.08 -13.70
N LYS A 283 16.07 15.98 -14.28
CA LYS A 283 14.81 16.35 -13.62
C LYS A 283 13.68 15.35 -13.84
N SER A 284 13.60 14.71 -15.00
CA SER A 284 12.51 13.86 -15.42
C SER A 284 13.01 12.72 -16.31
N VAL A 285 12.26 11.62 -16.32
CA VAL A 285 12.54 10.44 -17.13
C VAL A 285 11.54 10.38 -18.27
N TRP A 286 12.02 10.17 -19.50
CA TRP A 286 11.18 10.09 -20.70
C TRP A 286 11.48 8.82 -21.49
N GLN A 287 10.45 8.10 -21.92
CA GLN A 287 10.65 6.97 -22.82
C GLN A 287 11.02 7.47 -24.22
N VAL A 288 12.07 6.91 -24.80
CA VAL A 288 12.48 7.20 -26.18
C VAL A 288 11.60 6.38 -27.11
N LEU A 289 10.72 7.05 -27.86
CA LEU A 289 9.95 6.43 -28.92
C LEU A 289 10.80 6.37 -30.19
N GLU A 290 11.33 5.19 -30.52
CA GLU A 290 11.97 4.97 -31.81
C GLU A 290 10.87 4.88 -32.89
N MET A 291 10.70 5.95 -33.68
CA MET A 291 9.87 5.89 -34.89
C MET A 291 10.55 4.98 -35.90
N ARG A 292 9.94 3.83 -36.20
CA ARG A 292 10.33 2.94 -37.30
C ARG A 292 9.59 3.32 -38.58
#